data_AF-K1KBT4-F1
#
_entry.id   AF-K1KBT4-F1
#
_cell.length_a   1.000
_cell.length_b   1.000
_cell.length_c   1.000
_cell.angle_alpha   90.00
_cell.angle_beta   90.00
_cell.angle_gamma   90.00
#
_symmetry.space_group_name_H-M   'P 1'
#
loop_
_entity.id
_entity.type
_entity.pdbx_description
1 polymer ?
#
loop_
_entity_poly.entity_id
_entity_poly.type
_entity_poly.pdbx_seq_one_letter_code
_entity_poly.pdbx_strand_id
1 'polypeptide(L)'
;MQHYYDGLEIRPSPLREQQQLDQLNHLLAHVGQYCTGYSSAYRQRRLQDLGELASLPLLNAGELFAAQQAHPPFAGLTGRPASQALRVFACPGQLAIPEYAGADWWGAARALFAAGFKAGEVLLNGHDYHISPTAFIFDNGARQLGSPVVPCGPHDTRRQLEALQRFEPTGFVGPLAVLLDLLEAAERAEVPSDSLRCALLCESSHPDTRPLQAVHGIRALNCLLLQDAGVIAYESQPGQGFIVNENCLVEIIDLASGEPVIGDTVGQLVVTRLDLEYPLLRLVTEWQGHWLAGASPCGRTNRRLRLV
;
A
#
# COMPACT_ATOMS: atom_id res chain seq x y z
N MET A 1 -23.66 7.66 6.36
CA MET A 1 -22.23 7.35 6.47
C MET A 1 -21.63 7.39 5.07
N GLN A 2 -20.50 8.06 4.87
CA GLN A 2 -19.77 7.95 3.60
C GLN A 2 -19.27 6.50 3.49
N HIS A 3 -19.62 5.81 2.39
CA HIS A 3 -19.21 4.42 2.13
C HIS A 3 -17.85 4.32 1.40
N TYR A 4 -17.40 5.46 0.87
CA TYR A 4 -16.17 5.63 0.08
C TYR A 4 -15.40 6.80 0.68
N TYR A 5 -14.08 6.69 0.68
CA TYR A 5 -13.14 7.73 1.10
C TYR A 5 -13.18 8.92 0.13
N ASP A 6 -13.22 8.65 -1.19
CA ASP A 6 -13.35 9.70 -2.20
C ASP A 6 -14.10 9.24 -3.48
N GLY A 7 -14.27 10.16 -4.43
CA GLY A 7 -14.98 9.90 -5.68
C GLY A 7 -14.22 9.01 -6.67
N LEU A 8 -12.91 8.78 -6.48
CA LEU A 8 -12.12 7.94 -7.38
C LEU A 8 -12.50 6.47 -7.23
N GLU A 9 -12.94 6.04 -6.05
CA GLU A 9 -13.31 4.66 -5.77
C GLU A 9 -14.53 4.16 -6.56
N ILE A 10 -15.41 5.08 -6.97
CA ILE A 10 -16.67 4.78 -7.68
C ILE A 10 -16.70 5.30 -9.12
N ARG A 11 -15.58 5.84 -9.62
CA ARG A 11 -15.54 6.39 -10.98
C ARG A 11 -15.77 5.29 -12.03
N PRO A 12 -16.51 5.55 -13.12
CA PRO A 12 -16.70 4.55 -14.18
C PRO A 12 -15.38 4.04 -14.76
N SER A 13 -15.29 2.76 -15.13
CA SER A 13 -14.04 2.16 -15.62
C SER A 13 -13.41 2.89 -16.82
N PRO A 14 -14.16 3.32 -17.86
CA PRO A 14 -13.57 4.08 -18.97
C PRO A 14 -12.95 5.41 -18.53
N LEU A 15 -13.57 6.09 -17.56
CA LEU A 15 -13.04 7.33 -17.01
C LEU A 15 -11.78 7.07 -16.14
N ARG A 16 -11.77 5.97 -15.37
CA ARG A 16 -10.58 5.54 -14.61
C ARG A 16 -9.40 5.31 -15.55
N GLU A 17 -9.59 4.48 -16.58
CA GLU A 17 -8.54 4.11 -17.51
C GLU A 17 -7.96 5.33 -18.22
N GLN A 18 -8.82 6.25 -18.69
CA GLN A 18 -8.38 7.49 -19.31
C GLN A 18 -7.56 8.37 -18.35
N GLN A 19 -8.05 8.61 -17.14
CA GLN A 19 -7.36 9.44 -16.15
C GLN A 19 -6.03 8.83 -15.69
N GLN A 20 -5.99 7.50 -15.54
CA GLN A 20 -4.77 6.76 -15.22
C GLN A 20 -3.76 6.83 -16.36
N LEU A 21 -4.20 6.73 -17.62
CA LEU A 21 -3.35 6.89 -18.79
C LEU A 21 -2.78 8.32 -18.87
N ASP A 22 -3.60 9.34 -18.62
CA ASP A 22 -3.15 10.73 -18.62
C ASP A 22 -2.10 10.97 -17.52
N GLN A 23 -2.34 10.44 -16.31
CA GLN A 23 -1.39 10.52 -15.20
C GLN A 23 -0.08 9.77 -15.50
N LEU A 24 -0.17 8.58 -16.09
CA LEU A 24 0.99 7.80 -16.50
C LEU A 24 1.81 8.50 -17.58
N ASN A 25 1.15 9.06 -18.60
CA ASN A 25 1.83 9.80 -19.66
C ASN A 25 2.52 11.06 -19.12
N HIS A 26 1.88 11.76 -18.17
CA HIS A 26 2.51 12.85 -17.46
C HIS A 26 3.74 12.37 -16.68
N LEU A 27 3.63 11.22 -16.01
CA LEU A 27 4.73 10.62 -15.27
C LEU A 27 5.89 10.21 -16.19
N LEU A 28 5.63 9.59 -17.34
CA LEU A 28 6.66 9.20 -18.31
C LEU A 28 7.42 10.42 -18.84
N ALA A 29 6.72 11.52 -19.13
CA ALA A 29 7.33 12.78 -19.50
C ALA A 29 8.22 13.34 -18.37
N HIS A 30 7.74 13.28 -17.13
CA HIS A 30 8.49 13.71 -15.95
C HIS A 30 9.75 12.86 -15.71
N VAL A 31 9.62 11.53 -15.72
CA VAL A 31 10.73 10.57 -15.61
C VAL A 31 11.78 10.85 -16.67
N GLY A 32 11.37 11.08 -17.91
CA GLY A 32 12.30 11.35 -19.00
C GLY A 32 13.08 12.65 -18.86
N GLN A 33 12.57 13.62 -18.10
CA GLN A 33 13.20 14.92 -17.87
C GLN A 33 14.03 14.98 -16.59
N TYR A 34 13.57 14.35 -15.51
CA TYR A 34 14.12 14.56 -14.16
C TYR A 34 14.78 13.32 -13.55
N CYS A 35 14.37 12.10 -13.93
CA CYS A 35 14.88 10.87 -13.33
C CYS A 35 16.01 10.27 -14.18
N THR A 36 17.25 10.71 -13.96
CA THR A 36 18.40 10.32 -14.79
C THR A 36 18.74 8.83 -14.72
N GLY A 37 18.30 8.12 -13.69
CA GLY A 37 18.52 6.68 -13.49
C GLY A 37 17.69 5.78 -14.40
N TYR A 38 16.61 6.32 -14.97
CA TYR A 38 15.79 5.56 -15.91
C TYR A 38 16.47 5.47 -17.28
N SER A 39 16.34 4.28 -17.89
CA SER A 39 16.87 4.02 -19.23
C SER A 39 16.22 4.93 -20.28
N SER A 40 16.91 5.13 -21.40
CA SER A 40 16.35 5.91 -22.52
C SER A 40 15.05 5.33 -23.07
N ALA A 41 14.75 4.05 -22.80
CA ALA A 41 13.51 3.39 -23.24
C ALA A 41 12.24 4.04 -22.66
N TYR A 42 12.33 4.67 -21.49
CA TYR A 42 11.22 5.39 -20.86
C TYR A 42 11.10 6.85 -21.34
N ARG A 43 12.15 7.40 -21.98
CA ARG A 43 12.20 8.82 -22.36
C ARG A 43 11.35 9.06 -23.61
N GLN A 44 10.59 10.15 -23.60
CA GLN A 44 9.75 10.61 -24.74
C GLN A 44 8.70 9.58 -25.22
N ARG A 45 8.34 8.61 -24.37
CA ARG A 45 7.23 7.70 -24.61
C ARG A 45 5.92 8.37 -24.24
N ARG A 46 4.93 8.24 -25.13
CA ARG A 46 3.53 8.54 -24.85
C ARG A 46 2.71 7.33 -25.28
N LEU A 47 2.02 6.73 -24.32
CA LEU A 47 1.18 5.56 -24.52
C LEU A 47 -0.21 5.97 -25.00
N GLN A 48 -0.81 5.18 -25.88
CA GLN A 48 -2.18 5.40 -26.38
C GLN A 48 -3.24 4.75 -25.50
N ASP A 49 -2.88 3.68 -24.79
CA ASP A 49 -3.72 3.00 -23.82
C ASP A 49 -2.85 2.35 -22.72
N LEU A 50 -3.50 1.83 -21.67
CA LEU A 50 -2.81 1.17 -20.56
C LEU A 50 -2.27 -0.22 -20.92
N GLY A 51 -2.72 -0.84 -22.02
CA GLY A 51 -2.14 -2.10 -22.50
C GLY A 51 -0.71 -1.92 -22.99
N GLU A 52 -0.36 -0.74 -23.50
CA GLU A 52 1.01 -0.42 -23.93
C GLU A 52 2.03 -0.34 -22.79
N LEU A 53 1.63 -0.43 -21.51
CA LEU A 53 2.58 -0.62 -20.40
C LEU A 53 3.52 -1.80 -20.69
N ALA A 54 3.02 -2.88 -21.28
CA ALA A 54 3.81 -4.07 -21.62
C ALA A 54 5.04 -3.77 -22.49
N SER A 55 5.02 -2.66 -23.25
CA SER A 55 6.14 -2.23 -24.09
C SER A 55 7.29 -1.57 -23.33
N LEU A 56 7.09 -1.19 -22.06
CA LEU A 56 8.12 -0.60 -21.20
C LEU A 56 8.93 -1.70 -20.50
N PRO A 57 10.22 -1.49 -20.20
CA PRO A 57 11.01 -2.48 -19.46
C PRO A 57 10.41 -2.76 -18.07
N LEU A 58 10.63 -3.99 -17.59
CA LEU A 58 10.39 -4.32 -16.19
C LEU A 58 11.51 -3.74 -15.32
N LEU A 59 11.16 -3.35 -14.10
CA LEU A 59 12.13 -3.02 -13.06
C LEU A 59 12.28 -4.20 -12.10
N ASN A 60 13.52 -4.65 -11.91
CA ASN A 60 13.86 -5.66 -10.93
C ASN A 60 14.44 -5.00 -9.67
N ALA A 61 13.94 -5.38 -8.49
CA ALA A 61 14.38 -4.80 -7.22
C ALA A 61 15.91 -4.98 -6.97
N GLY A 62 16.48 -6.12 -7.39
CA GLY A 62 17.91 -6.39 -7.27
C GLY A 62 18.76 -5.49 -8.18
N GLU A 63 18.30 -5.21 -9.41
CA GLU A 63 18.96 -4.27 -10.31
C GLU A 63 18.89 -2.83 -9.79
N LEU A 64 17.73 -2.43 -9.25
CA LEU A 64 17.57 -1.13 -8.61
C LEU A 64 18.51 -0.98 -7.41
N PHE A 65 18.65 -2.04 -6.61
CA PHE A 65 19.55 -2.04 -5.45
C PHE A 65 21.01 -1.90 -5.88
N ALA A 66 21.44 -2.68 -6.88
CA ALA A 66 22.78 -2.56 -7.44
C ALA A 66 23.05 -1.15 -8.01
N ALA A 67 22.06 -0.54 -8.68
CA ALA A 67 22.16 0.82 -9.19
C ALA A 67 22.31 1.86 -8.07
N GLN A 68 21.59 1.73 -6.95
CA GLN A 68 21.72 2.62 -5.79
C GLN A 68 23.09 2.49 -5.11
N GLN A 69 23.64 1.28 -5.06
CA GLN A 69 25.01 1.06 -4.54
C GLN A 69 26.06 1.72 -5.43
N ALA A 70 25.88 1.66 -6.76
CA ALA A 70 26.79 2.30 -7.71
C ALA A 70 26.64 3.84 -7.73
N HIS A 71 25.43 4.34 -7.50
CA HIS A 71 25.06 5.76 -7.63
C HIS A 71 24.16 6.21 -6.47
N PRO A 72 24.70 6.38 -5.25
CA PRO A 72 23.91 6.76 -4.09
C PRO A 72 23.36 8.20 -4.20
N PRO A 73 22.27 8.54 -3.46
CA PRO A 73 21.51 7.64 -2.60
C PRO A 73 20.40 6.87 -3.32
N PHE A 74 19.90 7.38 -4.46
CA PHE A 74 18.69 6.86 -5.12
C PHE A 74 18.89 6.50 -6.60
N ALA A 75 20.13 6.40 -7.09
CA ALA A 75 20.45 6.07 -8.49
C ALA A 75 19.84 6.99 -9.56
N GLY A 76 19.38 8.19 -9.19
CA GLY A 76 18.64 9.07 -10.10
C GLY A 76 17.22 8.59 -10.42
N LEU A 77 16.62 7.74 -9.56
CA LEU A 77 15.25 7.23 -9.70
C LEU A 77 14.18 8.19 -9.17
N THR A 78 14.59 9.29 -8.55
CA THR A 78 13.70 10.29 -7.94
C THR A 78 13.52 11.49 -8.85
N GLY A 79 12.30 12.01 -8.92
CA GLY A 79 11.98 13.25 -9.63
C GLY A 79 12.38 14.52 -8.86
N ARG A 80 12.83 14.36 -7.61
CA ARG A 80 13.31 15.44 -6.75
C ARG A 80 14.70 15.17 -6.18
N PRO A 81 15.46 16.21 -5.81
CA PRO A 81 16.73 16.04 -5.12
C PRO A 81 16.56 15.34 -3.77
N ALA A 82 17.49 14.46 -3.42
CA ALA A 82 17.49 13.73 -2.15
C ALA A 82 17.43 14.64 -0.91
N SER A 83 17.97 15.86 -1.00
CA SER A 83 17.90 16.86 0.08
C SER A 83 16.49 17.38 0.37
N GLN A 84 15.51 17.08 -0.47
CA GLN A 84 14.09 17.40 -0.25
C GLN A 84 13.31 16.23 0.35
N ALA A 85 13.92 15.05 0.49
CA ALA A 85 13.27 13.92 1.15
C ALA A 85 13.05 14.26 2.63
N LEU A 86 11.83 14.04 3.11
CA LEU A 86 11.47 14.20 4.52
C LEU A 86 12.03 13.06 5.38
N ARG A 87 12.08 11.86 4.80
CA ARG A 87 12.68 10.67 5.40
C ARG A 87 13.38 9.83 4.34
N VAL A 88 14.36 9.05 4.77
CA VAL A 88 15.00 8.02 3.96
C VAL A 88 15.06 6.74 4.80
N PHE A 89 14.46 5.69 4.28
CA PHE A 89 14.43 4.35 4.87
C PHE A 89 15.44 3.48 4.15
N ALA A 90 16.23 2.69 4.89
CA ALA A 90 17.29 1.88 4.29
C ALA A 90 17.66 0.71 5.19
N CYS A 91 16.98 -0.42 5.01
CA CYS A 91 17.42 -1.66 5.65
C CYS A 91 18.66 -2.21 4.92
N PRO A 92 19.62 -2.83 5.63
CA PRO A 92 20.74 -3.52 4.97
C PRO A 92 20.25 -4.52 3.92
N GLY A 93 20.78 -4.42 2.70
CA GLY A 93 20.41 -5.30 1.58
C GLY A 93 19.07 -4.97 0.90
N GLN A 94 18.45 -3.83 1.22
CA GLN A 94 17.23 -3.34 0.57
C GLN A 94 17.47 -1.96 -0.06
N LEU A 95 16.52 -1.54 -0.89
CA LEU A 95 16.54 -0.20 -1.48
C LEU A 95 16.51 0.88 -0.40
N ALA A 96 17.24 1.96 -0.64
CA ALA A 96 17.02 3.24 0.01
C ALA A 96 15.73 3.86 -0.56
N ILE A 97 14.75 4.04 0.31
CA ILE A 97 13.40 4.48 -0.04
C ILE A 97 13.20 5.90 0.49
N PRO A 98 13.02 6.91 -0.37
CA PRO A 98 12.70 8.25 0.06
C PRO A 98 11.22 8.35 0.47
N GLU A 99 10.90 9.27 1.35
CA GLU A 99 9.55 9.81 1.52
C GLU A 99 9.61 11.33 1.28
N TYR A 100 8.76 11.83 0.41
CA TYR A 100 8.61 13.25 0.11
C TYR A 100 7.31 13.82 0.70
N ALA A 101 7.08 15.12 0.53
CA ALA A 101 5.92 15.80 1.09
C ALA A 101 4.63 15.45 0.34
N GLY A 102 3.63 14.95 1.04
CA GLY A 102 2.33 14.65 0.48
C GLY A 102 1.32 14.27 1.56
N ALA A 103 0.05 14.56 1.30
CA ALA A 103 -1.03 14.36 2.26
C ALA A 103 -1.22 12.85 2.57
N ASP A 104 -1.34 12.01 1.52
CA ASP A 104 -1.34 10.53 1.57
C ASP A 104 -0.32 9.98 0.57
N TRP A 105 0.95 10.34 0.77
CA TRP A 105 2.06 10.02 -0.14
C TRP A 105 2.20 8.52 -0.41
N TRP A 106 1.88 7.70 0.60
CA TRP A 106 1.95 6.25 0.54
C TRP A 106 0.62 5.55 0.13
N GLY A 107 -0.46 6.31 -0.04
CA GLY A 107 -1.77 5.78 -0.44
C GLY A 107 -2.51 4.96 0.63
N ALA A 108 -2.16 5.07 1.90
CA ALA A 108 -2.73 4.23 2.96
C ALA A 108 -4.14 4.69 3.40
N ALA A 109 -4.53 5.94 3.15
CA ALA A 109 -5.79 6.49 3.67
C ALA A 109 -7.03 5.72 3.17
N ARG A 110 -7.07 5.28 1.91
CA ARG A 110 -8.19 4.50 1.38
C ARG A 110 -8.34 3.13 2.05
N ALA A 111 -7.22 2.45 2.30
CA ALA A 111 -7.23 1.15 2.95
C ALA A 111 -7.69 1.26 4.41
N LEU A 112 -7.20 2.26 5.13
CA LEU A 112 -7.65 2.58 6.48
C LEU A 112 -9.15 2.93 6.51
N PHE A 113 -9.61 3.80 5.61
CA PHE A 113 -11.04 4.12 5.54
C PHE A 113 -11.89 2.88 5.22
N ALA A 114 -11.46 2.03 4.29
CA ALA A 114 -12.15 0.79 3.95
C ALA A 114 -12.22 -0.20 5.13
N ALA A 115 -11.17 -0.26 5.97
CA ALA A 115 -11.15 -1.02 7.22
C ALA A 115 -12.07 -0.43 8.31
N GLY A 116 -12.49 0.83 8.16
CA GLY A 116 -13.52 1.45 9.00
C GLY A 116 -12.98 2.52 9.94
N PHE A 117 -11.71 2.92 9.79
CA PHE A 117 -11.12 4.04 10.51
C PHE A 117 -11.80 5.36 10.11
N LYS A 118 -11.94 6.28 11.07
CA LYS A 118 -12.60 7.57 10.87
C LYS A 118 -11.79 8.73 11.45
N ALA A 119 -11.99 9.91 10.88
CA ALA A 119 -11.45 11.16 11.40
C ALA A 119 -11.81 11.35 12.87
N GLY A 120 -10.84 11.79 13.67
CA GLY A 120 -11.00 12.01 15.11
C GLY A 120 -10.94 10.73 15.97
N GLU A 121 -10.98 9.55 15.37
CA GLU A 121 -10.80 8.30 16.11
C GLU A 121 -9.31 7.91 16.20
N VAL A 122 -8.91 7.39 17.35
CA VAL A 122 -7.51 7.06 17.65
C VAL A 122 -7.12 5.72 17.02
N LEU A 123 -6.02 5.73 16.27
CA LEU A 123 -5.40 4.55 15.67
C LEU A 123 -4.20 4.10 16.51
N LEU A 124 -4.17 2.83 16.87
CA LEU A 124 -3.01 2.17 17.49
C LEU A 124 -2.14 1.54 16.40
N ASN A 125 -0.91 2.03 16.23
CA ASN A 125 0.01 1.52 15.22
C ASN A 125 1.00 0.54 15.85
N GLY A 126 0.83 -0.74 15.53
CA GLY A 126 1.65 -1.86 15.97
C GLY A 126 2.87 -2.14 15.09
N HIS A 127 3.18 -1.32 14.08
CA HIS A 127 4.40 -1.47 13.29
C HIS A 127 5.60 -0.71 13.89
N ASP A 128 6.81 -1.21 13.62
CA ASP A 128 8.06 -0.62 14.10
C ASP A 128 8.36 0.74 13.47
N TYR A 129 8.53 1.77 14.29
CA TYR A 129 8.95 3.13 13.88
C TYR A 129 10.48 3.25 13.82
N HIS A 130 11.10 2.41 12.99
CA HIS A 130 12.55 2.34 12.84
C HIS A 130 12.96 2.57 11.38
N ILE A 131 13.81 1.69 10.86
CA ILE A 131 14.50 1.85 9.59
C ILE A 131 13.66 1.46 8.36
N SER A 132 12.50 0.81 8.61
CA SER A 132 11.52 0.41 7.60
C SER A 132 10.39 1.45 7.49
N PRO A 133 9.82 1.68 6.28
CA PRO A 133 8.77 2.67 6.08
C PRO A 133 7.39 2.24 6.62
N THR A 134 7.16 0.97 6.94
CA THR A 134 5.79 0.44 7.17
C THR A 134 4.99 1.20 8.23
N ALA A 135 5.58 1.53 9.37
CA ALA A 135 4.87 2.32 10.38
C ALA A 135 4.53 3.74 9.88
N PHE A 136 5.44 4.37 9.14
CA PHE A 136 5.27 5.72 8.59
C PHE A 136 4.27 5.76 7.42
N ILE A 137 4.15 4.67 6.65
CA ILE A 137 3.10 4.51 5.64
C ILE A 137 1.71 4.70 6.27
N PHE A 138 1.45 3.99 7.36
CA PHE A 138 0.17 4.09 8.06
C PHE A 138 0.03 5.37 8.89
N ASP A 139 1.12 5.91 9.46
CA ASP A 139 1.10 7.23 10.10
C ASP A 139 0.66 8.32 9.11
N ASN A 140 1.23 8.34 7.91
CA ASN A 140 0.89 9.29 6.86
C ASN A 140 -0.59 9.17 6.45
N GLY A 141 -1.07 7.96 6.15
CA GLY A 141 -2.48 7.74 5.78
C GLY A 141 -3.47 8.06 6.90
N ALA A 142 -3.13 7.74 8.15
CA ALA A 142 -3.97 8.05 9.31
C ALA A 142 -4.07 9.56 9.55
N ARG A 143 -2.95 10.28 9.42
CA ARG A 143 -2.94 11.74 9.52
C ARG A 143 -3.73 12.39 8.39
N GLN A 144 -3.69 11.84 7.19
CA GLN A 144 -4.57 12.30 6.10
C GLN A 144 -6.04 12.11 6.43
N LEU A 145 -6.41 10.97 7.04
CA LEU A 145 -7.78 10.72 7.50
C LEU A 145 -8.21 11.64 8.64
N GLY A 146 -7.27 12.31 9.31
CA GLY A 146 -7.53 13.07 10.54
C GLY A 146 -7.63 12.18 11.78
N SER A 147 -7.07 10.97 11.74
CA SER A 147 -6.99 10.05 12.87
C SER A 147 -5.70 10.27 13.65
N PRO A 148 -5.74 10.60 14.95
CA PRO A 148 -4.54 10.64 15.78
C PRO A 148 -3.93 9.23 15.89
N VAL A 149 -2.60 9.16 15.86
CA VAL A 149 -1.85 7.89 15.88
C VAL A 149 -1.14 7.72 17.22
N VAL A 150 -1.28 6.55 17.83
CA VAL A 150 -0.48 6.11 18.96
C VAL A 150 0.61 5.15 18.45
N PRO A 151 1.89 5.57 18.41
CA PRO A 151 2.99 4.78 17.85
C PRO A 151 3.53 3.78 18.89
N CYS A 152 2.84 2.66 19.10
CA CYS A 152 3.24 1.69 20.12
C CYS A 152 4.29 0.69 19.65
N GLY A 153 4.38 0.43 18.34
CA GLY A 153 5.23 -0.63 17.82
C GLY A 153 4.75 -2.04 18.24
N PRO A 154 5.44 -3.10 17.81
CA PRO A 154 4.99 -4.48 18.01
C PRO A 154 5.49 -5.12 19.31
N HIS A 155 6.58 -4.64 19.91
CA HIS A 155 7.35 -5.41 20.90
C HIS A 155 6.99 -5.19 22.37
N ASP A 156 6.39 -4.06 22.75
CA ASP A 156 6.11 -3.72 24.16
C ASP A 156 4.61 -3.81 24.48
N THR A 157 4.13 -5.04 24.68
CA THR A 157 2.72 -5.32 24.98
C THR A 157 2.23 -4.58 26.22
N ARG A 158 3.08 -4.35 27.22
CA ARG A 158 2.72 -3.57 28.41
C ARG A 158 2.40 -2.13 28.02
N ARG A 159 3.23 -1.48 27.20
CA ARG A 159 2.94 -0.13 26.69
C ARG A 159 1.73 -0.08 25.76
N GLN A 160 1.52 -1.11 24.94
CA GLN A 160 0.31 -1.22 24.12
C GLN A 160 -0.94 -1.28 25.00
N LEU A 161 -0.90 -2.04 26.11
CA LEU A 161 -1.98 -2.13 27.07
C LEU A 161 -2.23 -0.81 27.81
N GLU A 162 -1.17 -0.13 28.26
CA GLU A 162 -1.27 1.22 28.85
C GLU A 162 -1.89 2.21 27.86
N ALA A 163 -1.53 2.13 26.57
CA ALA A 163 -2.11 2.93 25.52
C ALA A 163 -3.58 2.59 25.26
N LEU A 164 -3.95 1.31 25.25
CA LEU A 164 -5.33 0.85 25.12
C LEU A 164 -6.20 1.45 26.23
N GLN A 165 -5.75 1.38 27.47
CA GLN A 165 -6.48 1.88 28.63
C GLN A 165 -6.54 3.42 28.69
N ARG A 166 -5.48 4.10 28.25
CA ARG A 166 -5.38 5.56 28.34
C ARG A 166 -6.06 6.30 27.19
N PHE A 167 -5.93 5.78 25.98
CA PHE A 167 -6.35 6.48 24.75
C PHE A 167 -7.59 5.88 24.11
N GLU A 168 -8.02 4.70 24.57
CA GLU A 168 -9.21 3.99 24.06
C GLU A 168 -9.25 3.96 22.51
N PRO A 169 -8.19 3.45 21.84
CA PRO A 169 -8.11 3.40 20.38
C PRO A 169 -9.30 2.67 19.78
N THR A 170 -9.79 3.19 18.64
CA THR A 170 -10.92 2.56 17.94
C THR A 170 -10.48 1.53 16.92
N GLY A 171 -9.22 1.60 16.49
CA GLY A 171 -8.68 0.64 15.56
C GLY A 171 -7.19 0.41 15.69
N PHE A 172 -6.76 -0.73 15.15
CA PHE A 172 -5.39 -1.20 15.16
C PHE A 172 -4.85 -1.40 13.74
N VAL A 173 -3.62 -1.00 13.49
CA VAL A 173 -2.90 -1.38 12.26
C VAL A 173 -1.60 -2.09 12.62
N GLY A 174 -1.35 -3.25 12.03
CA GLY A 174 -0.23 -4.09 12.41
C GLY A 174 -0.37 -5.54 11.97
N PRO A 175 0.61 -6.39 12.31
CA PRO A 175 0.50 -7.85 12.16
C PRO A 175 -0.60 -8.44 13.06
N LEU A 176 -1.24 -9.52 12.63
CA LEU A 176 -2.28 -10.22 13.40
C LEU A 176 -1.76 -10.68 14.76
N ALA A 177 -0.56 -11.25 14.81
CA ALA A 177 0.02 -11.77 16.05
C ALA A 177 0.10 -10.68 17.14
N VAL A 178 0.51 -9.46 16.76
CA VAL A 178 0.61 -8.32 17.70
C VAL A 178 -0.77 -7.93 18.23
N LEU A 179 -1.79 -7.91 17.37
CA LEU A 179 -3.17 -7.65 17.80
C LEU A 179 -3.65 -8.73 18.78
N LEU A 180 -3.41 -10.00 18.48
CA LEU A 180 -3.82 -11.12 19.33
C LEU A 180 -3.10 -11.09 20.68
N ASP A 181 -1.79 -10.80 20.71
CA ASP A 181 -1.01 -10.66 21.93
C ASP A 181 -1.54 -9.52 22.82
N LEU A 182 -1.92 -8.38 22.21
CA LEU A 182 -2.55 -7.27 22.92
C LEU A 182 -3.91 -7.66 23.51
N LEU A 183 -4.76 -8.34 22.73
CA LEU A 183 -6.08 -8.77 23.20
C LEU A 183 -5.97 -9.80 24.34
N GLU A 184 -5.05 -10.76 24.22
CA GLU A 184 -4.80 -11.75 25.27
C GLU A 184 -4.23 -11.09 26.54
N ALA A 185 -3.33 -10.12 26.39
CA ALA A 185 -2.81 -9.35 27.52
C ALA A 185 -3.91 -8.50 28.20
N ALA A 186 -4.80 -7.90 27.42
CA ALA A 186 -5.93 -7.14 27.93
C ALA A 186 -6.91 -8.02 28.72
N GLU A 187 -7.23 -9.22 28.21
CA GLU A 187 -8.04 -10.21 28.91
C GLU A 187 -7.40 -10.63 30.25
N ARG A 188 -6.11 -11.02 30.24
CA ARG A 188 -5.39 -11.41 31.46
C ARG A 188 -5.30 -10.31 32.51
N ALA A 189 -5.21 -9.05 32.08
CA ALA A 189 -5.10 -7.89 32.95
C ALA A 189 -6.47 -7.28 33.32
N GLU A 190 -7.58 -7.88 32.86
CA GLU A 190 -8.95 -7.37 33.04
C GLU A 190 -9.11 -5.92 32.53
N VAL A 191 -8.38 -5.55 31.47
CA VAL A 191 -8.47 -4.25 30.80
C VAL A 191 -9.49 -4.36 29.66
N PRO A 192 -10.52 -3.49 29.61
CA PRO A 192 -11.48 -3.49 28.51
C PRO A 192 -10.80 -3.22 27.16
N SER A 193 -11.16 -4.00 26.14
CA SER A 193 -10.70 -3.82 24.75
C SER A 193 -11.82 -3.50 23.77
N ASP A 194 -13.05 -3.31 24.26
CA ASP A 194 -14.27 -3.07 23.45
C ASP A 194 -14.20 -1.78 22.60
N SER A 195 -13.28 -0.88 22.94
CA SER A 195 -13.01 0.32 22.15
C SER A 195 -12.46 -0.02 20.77
N LEU A 196 -11.66 -1.08 20.63
CA LEU A 196 -11.13 -1.58 19.37
C LEU A 196 -12.26 -2.22 18.55
N ARG A 197 -12.66 -1.56 17.46
CA ARG A 197 -13.76 -1.98 16.58
C ARG A 197 -13.30 -2.34 15.18
N CYS A 198 -12.14 -1.87 14.74
CA CYS A 198 -11.60 -2.19 13.41
C CYS A 198 -10.10 -2.49 13.44
N ALA A 199 -9.64 -3.22 12.42
CA ALA A 199 -8.22 -3.41 12.20
C ALA A 199 -7.88 -3.46 10.71
N LEU A 200 -6.68 -2.98 10.39
CA LEU A 200 -6.07 -3.18 9.08
C LEU A 200 -4.80 -4.02 9.27
N LEU A 201 -4.80 -5.23 8.72
CA LEU A 201 -3.67 -6.14 8.79
C LEU A 201 -2.81 -5.96 7.55
N CYS A 202 -1.50 -5.97 7.76
CA CYS A 202 -0.50 -5.78 6.73
C CYS A 202 0.64 -6.78 6.93
N GLU A 203 0.43 -7.98 6.41
CA GLU A 203 1.40 -9.08 6.50
C GLU A 203 1.27 -10.00 5.28
N SER A 204 2.37 -10.68 4.93
CA SER A 204 2.46 -11.52 3.73
C SER A 204 1.52 -12.73 3.75
N SER A 205 1.08 -13.17 4.92
CA SER A 205 0.20 -14.33 5.08
C SER A 205 -1.26 -14.03 4.70
N HIS A 206 -1.65 -12.75 4.70
CA HIS A 206 -3.02 -12.26 4.43
C HIS A 206 -4.09 -13.14 5.11
N PRO A 207 -4.10 -13.21 6.45
CA PRO A 207 -4.88 -14.19 7.19
C PRO A 207 -6.38 -14.00 6.99
N ASP A 208 -7.16 -15.05 7.27
CA ASP A 208 -8.61 -14.93 7.37
C ASP A 208 -8.99 -14.05 8.56
N THR A 209 -9.59 -12.88 8.28
CA THR A 209 -9.96 -11.90 9.29
C THR A 209 -11.36 -12.09 9.85
N ARG A 210 -12.17 -12.99 9.29
CA ARG A 210 -13.56 -13.24 9.75
C ARG A 210 -13.64 -13.65 11.23
N PRO A 211 -12.71 -14.47 11.77
CA PRO A 211 -12.73 -14.83 13.19
C PRO A 211 -12.61 -13.63 14.15
N LEU A 212 -11.86 -12.58 13.78
CA LEU A 212 -11.71 -11.39 14.64
C LEU A 212 -13.05 -10.70 14.92
N GLN A 213 -13.93 -10.63 13.92
CA GLN A 213 -15.25 -10.04 14.09
C GLN A 213 -16.15 -10.94 14.95
N ALA A 214 -16.07 -12.26 14.78
CA ALA A 214 -16.91 -13.22 15.49
C ALA A 214 -16.52 -13.38 16.97
N VAL A 215 -15.23 -13.31 17.27
CA VAL A 215 -14.68 -13.58 18.62
C VAL A 215 -14.48 -12.28 19.41
N HIS A 216 -13.92 -11.25 18.78
CA HIS A 216 -13.52 -10.01 19.46
C HIS A 216 -14.36 -8.80 19.07
N GLY A 217 -15.33 -8.94 18.17
CA GLY A 217 -16.11 -7.80 17.67
C GLY A 217 -15.34 -6.85 16.74
N ILE A 218 -14.11 -7.21 16.35
CA ILE A 218 -13.22 -6.35 15.55
C ILE A 218 -13.40 -6.64 14.06
N ARG A 219 -13.85 -5.64 13.29
CA ARG A 219 -13.87 -5.71 11.83
C ARG A 219 -12.47 -5.54 11.27
N ALA A 220 -11.85 -6.64 10.86
CA ALA A 220 -10.49 -6.64 10.31
C ALA A 220 -10.47 -6.88 8.80
N LEU A 221 -9.56 -6.22 8.09
CA LEU A 221 -9.31 -6.37 6.65
C LEU A 221 -7.81 -6.45 6.39
N ASN A 222 -7.41 -7.02 5.25
CA ASN A 222 -6.02 -7.04 4.81
C ASN A 222 -5.71 -5.94 3.77
N CYS A 223 -4.44 -5.56 3.66
CA CYS A 223 -3.91 -4.81 2.52
C CYS A 223 -2.60 -5.40 1.99
N LEU A 224 -2.33 -5.12 0.72
CA LEU A 224 -1.05 -5.40 0.06
C LEU A 224 -0.19 -4.15 0.15
N LEU A 225 0.92 -4.26 0.88
CA LEU A 225 1.89 -3.20 1.05
C LEU A 225 3.23 -3.64 0.48
N LEU A 226 3.77 -2.82 -0.42
CA LEU A 226 5.15 -2.93 -0.88
C LEU A 226 5.92 -1.76 -0.30
N GLN A 227 6.99 -2.02 0.46
CA GLN A 227 7.69 -0.96 1.21
C GLN A 227 8.17 0.20 0.32
N ASP A 228 8.55 -0.07 -0.92
CA ASP A 228 8.97 0.93 -1.90
C ASP A 228 7.81 1.78 -2.46
N ALA A 229 6.60 1.23 -2.48
CA ALA A 229 5.47 1.79 -3.21
C ALA A 229 4.25 2.14 -2.35
N GLY A 230 4.23 1.76 -1.07
CA GLY A 230 3.11 1.97 -0.17
C GLY A 230 2.01 0.91 -0.33
N VAL A 231 0.76 1.31 -0.14
CA VAL A 231 -0.39 0.39 -0.21
C VAL A 231 -0.84 0.23 -1.66
N ILE A 232 -0.59 -0.94 -2.23
CA ILE A 232 -0.86 -1.28 -3.64
C ILE A 232 -2.33 -1.65 -3.86
N ALA A 233 -2.90 -2.39 -2.91
CA ALA A 233 -4.27 -2.85 -2.98
C ALA A 233 -4.79 -3.17 -1.57
N TYR A 234 -6.12 -3.19 -1.39
CA TYR A 234 -6.71 -3.41 -0.07
C TYR A 234 -8.06 -4.13 -0.17
N GLU A 235 -8.41 -4.89 0.86
CA GLU A 235 -9.75 -5.45 0.98
C GLU A 235 -10.76 -4.37 1.40
N SER A 236 -12.01 -4.52 0.97
CA SER A 236 -13.15 -3.75 1.50
C SER A 236 -14.12 -4.63 2.30
N GLN A 237 -14.04 -5.94 2.09
CA GLN A 237 -14.82 -6.98 2.74
C GLN A 237 -13.90 -8.22 2.84
N PRO A 238 -13.93 -8.97 3.97
CA PRO A 238 -13.05 -10.12 4.16
C PRO A 238 -13.20 -11.16 3.05
N GLY A 239 -12.09 -11.57 2.44
CA GLY A 239 -12.04 -12.66 1.46
C GLY A 239 -12.61 -12.33 0.08
N GLN A 240 -13.05 -11.09 -0.16
CA GLN A 240 -13.59 -10.63 -1.45
C GLN A 240 -12.52 -10.13 -2.42
N GLY A 241 -11.25 -10.35 -2.11
CA GLY A 241 -10.09 -9.95 -2.92
C GLY A 241 -9.67 -8.50 -2.69
N PHE A 242 -8.47 -8.19 -3.16
CA PHE A 242 -7.83 -6.89 -3.00
C PHE A 242 -8.21 -5.97 -4.15
N ILE A 243 -8.75 -4.80 -3.83
CA ILE A 243 -9.07 -3.75 -4.79
C ILE A 243 -7.79 -2.93 -5.00
N VAL A 244 -7.38 -2.77 -6.25
CA VAL A 244 -6.19 -1.98 -6.60
C VAL A 244 -6.39 -0.53 -6.14
N ASN A 245 -5.36 0.05 -5.54
CA ASN A 245 -5.40 1.43 -5.08
C ASN A 245 -5.30 2.40 -6.26
N GLU A 246 -5.88 3.60 -6.12
CA GLU A 246 -6.01 4.53 -7.26
C GLU A 246 -4.69 5.24 -7.61
N ASN A 247 -3.67 5.16 -6.75
CA ASN A 247 -2.31 5.68 -6.98
C ASN A 247 -1.34 4.65 -7.60
N CYS A 248 -1.84 3.44 -7.90
CA CYS A 248 -1.06 2.36 -8.48
C CYS A 248 -1.75 1.80 -9.73
N LEU A 249 -0.94 1.33 -10.67
CA LEU A 249 -1.38 0.40 -11.72
C LEU A 249 -0.80 -0.97 -11.40
N VAL A 250 -1.60 -2.00 -11.61
CA VAL A 250 -1.17 -3.39 -11.42
C VAL A 250 -1.39 -4.14 -12.72
N GLU A 251 -0.33 -4.79 -13.17
CA GLU A 251 -0.34 -5.80 -14.22
C GLU A 251 -0.18 -7.18 -13.56
N ILE A 252 -0.77 -8.21 -14.15
CA ILE A 252 -0.42 -9.60 -13.86
C ILE A 252 0.13 -10.13 -15.16
N ILE A 253 1.37 -10.62 -15.16
CA ILE A 253 2.09 -11.02 -16.37
C ILE A 253 2.59 -12.46 -16.27
N ASP A 254 2.83 -13.08 -17.42
CA ASP A 254 3.71 -14.24 -17.49
C ASP A 254 5.16 -13.76 -17.47
N LEU A 255 5.94 -14.15 -16.46
CA LEU A 255 7.28 -13.60 -16.25
C LEU A 255 8.29 -14.03 -17.33
N ALA A 256 8.04 -15.16 -18.01
CA ALA A 256 8.94 -15.66 -19.04
C ALA A 256 8.81 -14.88 -20.36
N SER A 257 7.56 -14.54 -20.74
CA SER A 257 7.27 -13.77 -21.95
C SER A 257 7.23 -12.26 -21.72
N GLY A 258 6.92 -11.81 -20.49
CA GLY A 258 6.68 -10.41 -20.16
C GLY A 258 5.28 -9.91 -20.52
N GLU A 259 4.43 -10.78 -21.07
CA GLU A 259 3.11 -10.43 -21.59
C GLU A 259 2.02 -10.47 -20.49
N PRO A 260 1.02 -9.56 -20.53
CA PRO A 260 -0.10 -9.59 -19.59
C PRO A 260 -0.93 -10.87 -19.68
N VAL A 261 -1.29 -11.44 -18.53
CA VAL A 261 -2.28 -12.51 -18.42
C VAL A 261 -3.66 -11.94 -18.11
N ILE A 262 -4.69 -12.57 -18.68
CA ILE A 262 -6.08 -12.11 -18.61
C ILE A 262 -6.91 -13.07 -17.76
N GLY A 263 -7.90 -12.53 -17.07
CA GLY A 263 -8.86 -13.32 -16.31
C GLY A 263 -8.25 -13.96 -15.06
N ASP A 264 -8.56 -15.23 -14.85
CA ASP A 264 -8.20 -16.02 -13.67
C ASP A 264 -6.88 -16.79 -13.82
N THR A 265 -6.14 -16.56 -14.91
CA THR A 265 -4.81 -17.14 -15.10
C THR A 265 -3.83 -16.54 -14.08
N VAL A 266 -3.13 -17.41 -13.36
CA VAL A 266 -2.11 -17.01 -12.38
C VAL A 266 -0.89 -16.48 -13.10
N GLY A 267 -0.38 -15.33 -12.64
CA GLY A 267 0.87 -14.75 -13.11
C GLY A 267 1.54 -13.90 -12.04
N GLN A 268 2.66 -13.28 -12.41
CA GLN A 268 3.45 -12.41 -11.53
C GLN A 268 2.81 -11.02 -11.46
N LEU A 269 2.65 -10.49 -10.24
CA LEU A 269 2.20 -9.12 -10.05
C LEU A 269 3.33 -8.13 -10.35
N VAL A 270 3.03 -7.15 -11.18
CA VAL A 270 3.91 -6.03 -11.54
C VAL A 270 3.20 -4.73 -11.21
N VAL A 271 3.90 -3.84 -10.52
CA VAL A 271 3.32 -2.62 -9.95
C VAL A 271 3.94 -1.39 -10.60
N THR A 272 3.10 -0.46 -11.04
CA THR A 272 3.53 0.89 -11.39
C THR A 272 2.97 1.89 -10.38
N ARG A 273 3.86 2.57 -9.65
CA ARG A 273 3.48 3.65 -8.73
C ARG A 273 3.35 4.96 -9.50
N LEU A 274 2.18 5.59 -9.44
CA LEU A 274 1.87 6.84 -10.14
C LEU A 274 2.27 8.08 -9.32
N ASP A 275 3.56 8.17 -8.98
CA ASP A 275 4.14 9.22 -8.14
C ASP A 275 5.25 9.95 -8.89
N LEU A 276 5.21 11.27 -8.96
CA LEU A 276 6.21 12.06 -9.70
C LEU A 276 7.55 12.14 -8.96
N GLU A 277 7.56 12.01 -7.64
CA GLU A 277 8.74 12.26 -6.80
C GLU A 277 9.59 10.99 -6.62
N TYR A 278 8.93 9.83 -6.50
CA TYR A 278 9.57 8.51 -6.49
C TYR A 278 8.78 7.51 -7.35
N PRO A 279 8.84 7.65 -8.69
CA PRO A 279 8.20 6.71 -9.58
C PRO A 279 8.88 5.35 -9.54
N LEU A 280 8.06 4.32 -9.61
CA LEU A 280 8.46 2.93 -9.81
C LEU A 280 7.63 2.39 -10.96
N LEU A 281 8.22 2.31 -12.15
CA LEU A 281 7.51 1.88 -13.37
C LEU A 281 7.70 0.37 -13.57
N ARG A 282 6.61 -0.40 -13.59
CA ARG A 282 6.64 -1.86 -13.79
C ARG A 282 7.62 -2.61 -12.88
N LEU A 283 7.59 -2.30 -11.59
CA LEU A 283 8.35 -3.02 -10.58
C LEU A 283 7.79 -4.43 -10.41
N VAL A 284 8.62 -5.44 -10.69
CA VAL A 284 8.29 -6.84 -10.46
C VAL A 284 8.25 -7.09 -8.97
N THR A 285 7.13 -7.62 -8.48
CA THR A 285 6.96 -8.00 -7.07
C THR A 285 7.26 -9.48 -6.89
N GLU A 286 7.31 -9.96 -5.65
CA GLU A 286 7.42 -11.39 -5.34
C GLU A 286 6.06 -12.12 -5.38
N TRP A 287 4.95 -11.39 -5.55
CA TRP A 287 3.60 -11.97 -5.44
C TRP A 287 3.09 -12.55 -6.76
N GLN A 288 2.42 -13.70 -6.66
CA GLN A 288 1.65 -14.28 -7.74
C GLN A 288 0.16 -14.18 -7.45
N GLY A 289 -0.64 -14.03 -8.50
CA GLY A 289 -2.08 -13.86 -8.36
C GLY A 289 -2.81 -13.86 -9.69
N HIS A 290 -4.11 -13.65 -9.61
CA HIS A 290 -4.99 -13.54 -10.77
C HIS A 290 -6.08 -12.50 -10.54
N TRP A 291 -6.74 -12.07 -11.63
CA TRP A 291 -7.83 -11.11 -11.55
C TRP A 291 -9.14 -11.79 -11.18
N LEU A 292 -9.94 -11.11 -10.36
CA LEU A 292 -11.30 -11.53 -10.05
C LEU A 292 -12.27 -10.91 -11.06
N ALA A 293 -13.14 -11.74 -11.64
CA ALA A 293 -14.19 -11.30 -12.54
C ALA A 293 -15.33 -10.58 -11.80
N GLY A 294 -16.05 -9.73 -12.54
CA GLY A 294 -17.26 -9.07 -12.07
C GLY A 294 -17.02 -7.86 -11.16
N ALA A 295 -18.08 -7.06 -11.02
CA ALA A 295 -18.08 -5.87 -10.17
C ALA A 295 -17.82 -6.23 -8.70
N SER A 296 -17.18 -5.32 -7.97
CA SER A 296 -17.00 -5.49 -6.53
C SER A 296 -18.35 -5.40 -5.80
N PRO A 297 -18.65 -6.31 -4.86
CA PRO A 297 -19.89 -6.26 -4.09
C PRO A 297 -20.00 -5.00 -3.20
N CYS A 298 -18.89 -4.29 -2.95
CA CYS A 298 -18.90 -3.03 -2.20
C CYS A 298 -19.21 -1.78 -3.05
N GLY A 299 -19.38 -1.95 -4.36
CA GLY A 299 -19.62 -0.84 -5.30
C GLY A 299 -18.37 -0.08 -5.76
N ARG A 300 -17.18 -0.38 -5.21
CA ARG A 300 -15.90 0.12 -5.76
C ARG A 300 -15.68 -0.44 -7.15
N THR A 301 -15.25 0.40 -8.08
CA THR A 301 -15.20 0.04 -9.50
C THR A 301 -13.80 -0.34 -9.99
N ASN A 302 -12.75 -0.22 -9.17
CA ASN A 302 -11.41 -0.64 -9.57
C ASN A 302 -11.31 -2.18 -9.60
N ARG A 303 -10.33 -2.69 -10.36
CA ARG A 303 -10.09 -4.12 -10.53
C ARG A 303 -9.73 -4.77 -9.20
N ARG A 304 -10.14 -6.03 -9.05
CA ARG A 304 -9.85 -6.87 -7.90
C ARG A 304 -8.92 -8.00 -8.28
N LEU A 305 -7.98 -8.31 -7.39
CA LEU A 305 -7.07 -9.44 -7.54
C LEU A 305 -7.10 -10.34 -6.32
N ARG A 306 -6.65 -11.57 -6.50
CA ARG A 306 -6.40 -12.53 -5.43
C ARG A 306 -4.99 -13.09 -5.58
N LEU A 307 -4.27 -13.14 -4.47
CA LEU A 307 -2.95 -13.77 -4.41
C LEU A 307 -3.08 -15.30 -4.30
N VAL A 308 -2.05 -16.01 -4.74
CA VAL A 308 -1.91 -17.47 -4.67
C VAL A 308 -0.83 -17.85 -3.68
#